data_AF-A0A351FTA9-F1
#
_entry.id   AF-A0A351FTA9-F1
#
_cell.length_a   1.000
_cell.length_b   1.000
_cell.length_c   1.000
_cell.angle_alpha   90.00
_cell.angle_beta   90.00
_cell.angle_gamma   90.00
#
_symmetry.space_group_name_H-M   'P 1'
#
loop_
_entity.id
_entity.type
_entity.pdbx_description
1 polymer ?
#
loop_
_entity_poly.entity_id
_entity_poly.type
_entity_poly.pdbx_seq_one_letter_code
_entity_poly.pdbx_strand_id
1 'polypeptide(L)'
;AQASRAGEAAEDLKDPVTLLQQMEAPLVALDEEAVKLMPQAITVRIDEITERYILPFAEVRQGLIDRFGTAAGAEILVTMAYAERMLNRAWSAAADEHLPEVYSSLPEAIAGIAESNRMIQELTKKEAAATAR
;
A
#
# COMPACT_ATOMS: atom_id res chain seq x y z
N ALA A 1 -18.34 23.20 -10.18
CA ALA A 1 -17.62 21.99 -10.63
C ALA A 1 -16.49 21.55 -9.67
N GLN A 2 -15.73 22.47 -9.04
CA GLN A 2 -14.62 22.10 -8.12
C GLN A 2 -15.06 21.44 -6.79
N ALA A 3 -16.23 21.77 -6.25
CA ALA A 3 -16.71 21.19 -4.98
C ALA A 3 -17.05 19.68 -5.05
N SER A 4 -17.39 19.16 -6.24
CA SER A 4 -17.70 17.73 -6.45
C SER A 4 -16.44 16.86 -6.43
N ARG A 5 -15.37 17.33 -7.09
CA ARG A 5 -14.07 16.62 -7.14
C ARG A 5 -13.35 16.54 -5.79
N ALA A 6 -13.48 17.57 -4.96
CA ALA A 6 -12.89 17.58 -3.62
C ALA A 6 -13.66 16.66 -2.66
N GLY A 7 -14.97 16.47 -2.86
CA GLY A 7 -15.80 15.53 -2.12
C GLY A 7 -15.52 14.07 -2.49
N GLU A 8 -15.46 13.75 -3.80
CA GLU A 8 -15.10 12.41 -4.29
C GLU A 8 -13.69 11.99 -3.85
N ALA A 9 -12.70 12.88 -3.98
CA ALA A 9 -11.33 12.58 -3.56
C ALA A 9 -11.18 12.36 -2.04
N ALA A 10 -12.06 12.96 -1.22
CA ALA A 10 -12.07 12.78 0.23
C ALA A 10 -12.83 11.51 0.67
N GLU A 11 -13.76 10.99 -0.14
CA GLU A 11 -14.40 9.69 0.08
C GLU A 11 -13.53 8.53 -0.40
N ASP A 12 -12.82 8.69 -1.52
CA ASP A 12 -11.84 7.71 -2.01
C ASP A 12 -10.71 7.45 -1.00
N LEU A 13 -10.35 8.45 -0.20
CA LEU A 13 -9.37 8.35 0.89
C LEU A 13 -9.89 7.57 2.13
N LYS A 14 -11.12 7.05 2.10
CA LYS A 14 -11.71 6.25 3.20
C LYS A 14 -11.92 4.78 2.85
N ASP A 15 -11.77 4.39 1.59
CA ASP A 15 -11.89 2.98 1.20
C ASP A 15 -10.53 2.28 1.33
N PRO A 16 -10.38 1.29 2.23
CA PRO A 16 -9.13 0.55 2.36
C PRO A 16 -8.72 -0.15 1.06
N VAL A 17 -9.67 -0.55 0.20
CA VAL A 17 -9.36 -1.17 -1.09
C VAL A 17 -8.70 -0.17 -2.04
N THR A 18 -9.29 1.02 -2.18
CA THR A 18 -8.76 2.08 -3.03
C THR A 18 -7.36 2.53 -2.58
N LEU A 19 -7.15 2.72 -1.27
CA LEU A 19 -5.84 3.11 -0.74
C LEU A 19 -4.75 2.06 -1.04
N LEU A 20 -5.06 0.78 -0.85
CA LEU A 20 -4.14 -0.33 -1.10
C LEU A 20 -3.82 -0.46 -2.61
N GLN A 21 -4.81 -0.26 -3.48
CA GLN A 21 -4.60 -0.25 -4.93
C GLN A 21 -3.74 0.93 -5.39
N GLN A 22 -3.93 2.11 -4.79
CA GLN A 22 -3.24 3.32 -5.21
C GLN A 22 -1.79 3.43 -4.73
N MET A 23 -1.40 2.72 -3.67
CA MET A 23 -0.04 2.80 -3.12
C MET A 23 1.01 1.98 -3.88
N GLU A 24 0.59 1.00 -4.70
CA GLU A 24 1.51 0.13 -5.43
C GLU A 24 2.35 0.91 -6.46
N ALA A 25 1.70 1.71 -7.31
CA ALA A 25 2.39 2.42 -8.40
C ALA A 25 3.46 3.43 -7.90
N PRO A 26 3.21 4.25 -6.86
CA PRO A 26 4.24 5.11 -6.26
C PRO A 26 5.45 4.34 -5.73
N LEU A 27 5.25 3.16 -5.13
CA LEU A 27 6.35 2.34 -4.60
C LEU A 27 7.17 1.70 -5.72
N VAL A 28 6.52 1.19 -6.76
CA VAL A 28 7.22 0.68 -7.95
C VAL A 28 8.05 1.78 -8.60
N ALA A 29 7.50 2.97 -8.77
CA ALA A 29 8.24 4.12 -9.30
C ALA A 29 9.45 4.48 -8.42
N LEU A 30 9.30 4.42 -7.09
CA LEU A 30 10.43 4.63 -6.18
C LEU A 30 11.53 3.58 -6.37
N ASP A 31 11.19 2.30 -6.47
CA ASP A 31 12.17 1.22 -6.66
C ASP A 31 12.95 1.36 -7.98
N GLU A 32 12.25 1.69 -9.08
CA GLU A 32 12.87 1.96 -10.38
C GLU A 32 13.84 3.16 -10.37
N GLU A 33 13.55 4.16 -9.53
CA GLU A 33 14.34 5.37 -9.39
C GLU A 33 15.43 5.25 -8.31
N ALA A 34 15.31 4.33 -7.35
CA ALA A 34 16.13 4.26 -6.13
C ALA A 34 17.64 4.22 -6.40
N VAL A 35 18.06 3.59 -7.50
CA VAL A 35 19.48 3.50 -7.90
C VAL A 35 20.09 4.84 -8.34
N LYS A 36 19.26 5.84 -8.64
CA LYS A 36 19.67 7.20 -9.07
C LYS A 36 19.50 8.24 -7.97
N LEU A 37 18.86 7.86 -6.86
CA LEU A 37 18.52 8.77 -5.77
C LEU A 37 19.59 8.76 -4.69
N MET A 38 19.77 9.93 -4.07
CA MET A 38 20.52 10.02 -2.81
C MET A 38 19.71 9.35 -1.69
N PRO A 39 20.34 8.75 -0.67
CA PRO A 39 19.62 8.07 0.42
C PRO A 39 18.56 8.97 1.09
N GLN A 40 18.86 10.26 1.29
CA GLN A 40 17.91 11.23 1.87
C GLN A 40 16.71 11.52 0.95
N ALA A 41 16.86 11.41 -0.36
CA ALA A 41 15.74 11.54 -1.27
C ALA A 41 14.82 10.30 -1.18
N ILE A 42 15.39 9.11 -0.96
CA ILE A 42 14.62 7.87 -0.76
C ILE A 42 13.77 7.97 0.52
N THR A 43 14.33 8.45 1.64
CA THR A 43 13.57 8.61 2.89
C THR A 43 12.38 9.55 2.69
N VAL A 44 12.58 10.71 2.05
CA VAL A 44 11.51 11.67 1.74
C VAL A 44 10.41 11.02 0.89
N ARG A 45 10.76 10.22 -0.12
CA ARG A 45 9.78 9.52 -0.96
C ARG A 45 9.00 8.46 -0.18
N ILE A 46 9.65 7.73 0.73
CA ILE A 46 8.98 6.76 1.60
C ILE A 46 8.06 7.48 2.59
N ASP A 47 8.48 8.62 3.15
CA ASP A 47 7.64 9.45 4.03
C ASP A 47 6.38 9.92 3.29
N GLU A 48 6.52 10.46 2.07
CA GLU A 48 5.38 10.87 1.23
C GLU A 48 4.38 9.73 0.99
N ILE A 49 4.87 8.52 0.71
CA ILE A 49 4.02 7.34 0.47
C ILE A 49 3.35 6.91 1.77
N THR A 50 4.08 6.95 2.89
CA THR A 50 3.59 6.56 4.20
C THR A 50 2.46 7.47 4.66
N GLU A 51 2.69 8.79 4.59
CA GLU A 51 1.69 9.81 4.96
C GLU A 51 0.46 9.76 4.06
N ARG A 52 0.65 9.54 2.76
CA ARG A 52 -0.44 9.59 1.78
C ARG A 52 -1.30 8.33 1.77
N TYR A 53 -0.71 7.16 2.02
CA TYR A 53 -1.40 5.88 1.82
C TYR A 53 -1.37 4.96 3.02
N ILE A 54 -0.21 4.74 3.63
CA ILE A 54 -0.06 3.75 4.72
C ILE A 54 -0.81 4.19 5.98
N LEU A 55 -0.62 5.45 6.41
CA LEU A 55 -1.31 5.97 7.59
C LEU A 55 -2.84 6.03 7.40
N PRO A 56 -3.39 6.59 6.30
CA PRO A 56 -4.82 6.54 6.05
C PRO A 56 -5.35 5.10 5.97
N PHE A 57 -4.62 4.19 5.32
CA PHE A 57 -5.01 2.78 5.23
C PHE A 57 -5.13 2.17 6.62
N ALA A 58 -4.16 2.43 7.50
CA ALA A 58 -4.18 1.93 8.87
C ALA A 58 -5.48 2.34 9.60
N GLU A 59 -5.96 3.57 9.41
CA GLU A 59 -7.20 4.05 10.05
C GLU A 59 -8.46 3.32 9.55
N VAL A 60 -8.49 2.91 8.28
CA VAL A 60 -9.69 2.30 7.65
C VAL A 60 -9.60 0.80 7.42
N ARG A 61 -8.48 0.17 7.83
CA ARG A 61 -8.17 -1.25 7.59
C ARG A 61 -9.24 -2.24 8.08
N GLN A 62 -9.98 -1.86 9.12
CA GLN A 62 -11.11 -2.67 9.64
C GLN A 62 -12.18 -2.91 8.57
N GLY A 63 -12.35 -1.98 7.62
CA GLY A 63 -13.27 -2.14 6.50
C GLY A 63 -12.98 -3.35 5.62
N LEU A 64 -11.74 -3.86 5.58
CA LEU A 64 -11.42 -5.11 4.88
C LEU A 64 -12.03 -6.33 5.58
N ILE A 65 -12.00 -6.38 6.91
CA ILE A 65 -12.63 -7.45 7.69
C ILE A 65 -14.15 -7.36 7.55
N ASP A 66 -14.70 -6.15 7.63
CA ASP A 66 -16.15 -5.93 7.55
C ASP A 66 -16.69 -6.33 6.17
N ARG A 67 -15.90 -6.09 5.10
CA ARG A 67 -16.26 -6.41 3.72
C ARG A 67 -16.06 -7.89 3.38
N PHE A 68 -14.87 -8.43 3.64
CA PHE A 68 -14.48 -9.76 3.17
C PHE A 68 -14.57 -10.86 4.24
N GLY A 69 -14.99 -10.50 5.46
CA GLY A 69 -15.04 -11.40 6.61
C GLY A 69 -13.70 -11.57 7.31
N THR A 70 -13.75 -12.05 8.55
CA THR A 70 -12.58 -12.13 9.45
C THR A 70 -11.41 -12.89 8.88
N ALA A 71 -11.64 -14.07 8.26
CA ALA A 71 -10.55 -14.91 7.77
C ALA A 71 -9.78 -14.24 6.62
N ALA A 72 -10.49 -13.85 5.55
CA ALA A 72 -9.87 -13.23 4.38
C ALA A 72 -9.34 -11.83 4.68
N GLY A 73 -10.08 -11.03 5.45
CA GLY A 73 -9.63 -9.71 5.89
C GLY A 73 -8.33 -9.80 6.71
N ALA A 74 -8.24 -10.73 7.67
CA ALA A 74 -7.03 -10.90 8.46
C ALA A 74 -5.81 -11.32 7.61
N GLU A 75 -5.99 -12.19 6.62
CA GLU A 75 -4.92 -12.61 5.71
C GLU A 75 -4.34 -11.43 4.91
N ILE A 76 -5.20 -10.56 4.39
CA ILE A 76 -4.77 -9.31 3.72
C ILE A 76 -4.01 -8.42 4.70
N LEU A 77 -4.51 -8.23 5.93
CA LEU A 77 -3.85 -7.38 6.93
C LEU A 77 -2.48 -7.92 7.36
N VAL A 78 -2.32 -9.24 7.46
CA VAL A 78 -1.02 -9.86 7.77
C VAL A 78 -0.01 -9.60 6.65
N THR A 79 -0.46 -9.72 5.39
CA THR A 79 0.36 -9.46 4.22
C THR A 79 0.75 -7.97 4.13
N MET A 80 -0.19 -7.06 4.39
CA MET A 80 0.08 -5.63 4.49
C MET A 80 1.05 -5.28 5.62
N ALA A 81 0.91 -5.90 6.79
CA ALA A 81 1.84 -5.69 7.89
C ALA A 81 3.27 -6.18 7.56
N TYR A 82 3.41 -7.20 6.71
CA TYR A 82 4.71 -7.60 6.18
C TYR A 82 5.30 -6.51 5.26
N ALA A 83 4.50 -6.02 4.30
CA ALA A 83 4.93 -4.97 3.39
C ALA A 83 5.35 -3.70 4.13
N GLU A 84 4.56 -3.26 5.13
CA GLU A 84 4.87 -2.11 5.98
C GLU A 84 6.21 -2.28 6.72
N ARG A 85 6.49 -3.48 7.25
CA ARG A 85 7.79 -3.76 7.90
C ARG A 85 8.95 -3.65 6.92
N MET A 86 8.79 -4.11 5.68
CA MET A 86 9.83 -4.02 4.66
C MET A 86 10.04 -2.58 4.20
N LEU A 87 8.96 -1.80 4.09
CA LEU A 87 9.04 -0.37 3.81
C LEU A 87 9.76 0.40 4.92
N ASN A 88 9.44 0.11 6.19
CA ASN A 88 10.14 0.69 7.34
C ASN A 88 11.62 0.30 7.37
N ARG A 89 11.97 -0.93 6.98
CA ARG A 89 13.36 -1.37 6.85
C ARG A 89 14.09 -0.61 5.74
N ALA A 90 13.46 -0.42 4.58
CA ALA A 90 14.01 0.39 3.50
C ALA A 90 14.23 1.85 3.94
N TRP A 91 13.29 2.42 4.70
CA TRP A 91 13.43 3.76 5.26
C TRP A 91 14.63 3.86 6.21
N SER A 92 14.74 2.95 7.18
CA SER A 92 15.86 2.95 8.13
C SER A 92 17.20 2.77 7.42
N ALA A 93 17.28 1.84 6.48
CA ALA A 93 18.49 1.62 5.69
C ALA A 93 18.87 2.87 4.86
N ALA A 94 17.91 3.58 4.29
CA ALA A 94 18.18 4.81 3.56
C ALA A 94 18.64 5.95 4.50
N ALA A 95 18.04 6.07 5.69
CA ALA A 95 18.46 7.03 6.70
C ALA A 95 19.90 6.79 7.18
N ASP A 96 20.33 5.52 7.23
CA ASP A 96 21.68 5.09 7.60
C ASP A 96 22.65 5.00 6.41
N GLU A 97 22.25 5.47 5.21
CA GLU A 97 23.02 5.41 3.96
C GLU A 97 23.41 3.97 3.51
N HIS A 98 22.67 2.96 3.97
CA HIS A 98 22.88 1.55 3.65
C HIS A 98 22.05 1.09 2.43
N LEU A 99 22.40 1.60 1.25
CA LEU A 99 21.69 1.35 -0.01
C LEU A 99 21.48 -0.14 -0.39
N PRO A 100 22.41 -1.09 -0.14
CA PRO A 100 22.14 -2.50 -0.44
C PRO A 100 20.90 -3.06 0.26
N GLU A 101 20.64 -2.67 1.51
CA GLU A 101 19.45 -3.12 2.22
C GLU A 101 18.18 -2.44 1.70
N VAL A 102 18.26 -1.17 1.25
CA VAL A 102 17.17 -0.50 0.54
C VAL A 102 16.76 -1.30 -0.70
N TYR A 103 17.73 -1.68 -1.54
CA TYR A 103 17.48 -2.43 -2.78
C TYR A 103 16.99 -3.86 -2.56
N SER A 104 17.17 -4.41 -1.36
CA SER A 104 16.56 -5.70 -0.99
C SER A 104 15.18 -5.54 -0.36
N SER A 105 14.93 -4.44 0.36
CA SER A 105 13.72 -4.27 1.16
C SER A 105 12.57 -3.63 0.36
N LEU A 106 12.85 -2.70 -0.56
CA LEU A 106 11.82 -2.10 -1.41
C LEU A 106 11.08 -3.14 -2.27
N PRO A 107 11.76 -4.08 -2.96
CA PRO A 107 11.07 -5.13 -3.72
C PRO A 107 10.18 -6.02 -2.86
N GLU A 108 10.61 -6.33 -1.63
CA GLU A 108 9.81 -7.12 -0.68
C GLU A 108 8.56 -6.37 -0.20
N ALA A 109 8.67 -5.06 0.02
CA ALA A 109 7.51 -4.21 0.32
C ALA A 109 6.50 -4.19 -0.85
N ILE A 110 7.00 -4.02 -2.07
CA ILE A 110 6.19 -4.05 -3.30
C ILE A 110 5.50 -5.41 -3.45
N ALA A 111 6.22 -6.51 -3.26
CA ALA A 111 5.67 -7.85 -3.38
C ALA A 111 4.50 -8.09 -2.40
N GLY A 112 4.63 -7.64 -1.14
CA GLY A 112 3.55 -7.75 -0.17
C GLY A 112 2.31 -6.92 -0.52
N ILE A 113 2.49 -5.72 -1.09
CA ILE A 113 1.37 -4.89 -1.54
C ILE A 113 0.70 -5.49 -2.77
N ALA A 114 1.48 -5.91 -3.76
CA ALA A 114 0.97 -6.56 -4.97
C ALA A 114 0.18 -7.84 -4.63
N GLU A 115 0.67 -8.64 -3.68
CA GLU A 115 -0.04 -9.83 -3.22
C GLU A 115 -1.34 -9.48 -2.50
N SER A 116 -1.33 -8.46 -1.65
CA SER A 116 -2.55 -7.96 -0.99
C SER A 116 -3.58 -7.44 -2.01
N ASN A 117 -3.13 -6.75 -3.06
CA ASN A 117 -3.97 -6.32 -4.18
C ASN A 117 -4.56 -7.51 -4.94
N ARG A 118 -3.75 -8.54 -5.21
CA ARG A 118 -4.21 -9.77 -5.87
C ARG A 118 -5.32 -10.45 -5.06
N MET A 119 -5.14 -10.61 -3.75
CA MET A 119 -6.15 -11.18 -2.85
C MET A 119 -7.48 -10.40 -2.92
N ILE A 120 -7.42 -9.07 -2.85
CA ILE A 120 -8.61 -8.21 -2.94
C ILE A 120 -9.31 -8.37 -4.30
N GLN A 121 -8.56 -8.40 -5.40
CA GLN A 121 -9.14 -8.60 -6.74
C GLN A 121 -9.85 -9.95 -6.86
N GLU A 122 -9.30 -11.00 -6.27
CA GLU A 122 -9.93 -12.33 -6.26
C GLU A 122 -11.22 -12.36 -5.44
N LEU A 123 -11.23 -11.73 -4.27
CA LEU A 123 -12.41 -11.63 -3.41
C LEU A 123 -13.52 -10.81 -4.09
N THR A 124 -13.16 -9.67 -4.68
CA THR A 124 -14.11 -8.81 -5.41
C THR A 124 -14.73 -9.52 -6.61
N LYS A 125 -13.94 -10.31 -7.37
CA LYS A 125 -14.46 -11.13 -8.47
C LYS A 125 -15.44 -12.20 -7.97
N LYS A 126 -15.14 -12.83 -6.82
CA LYS A 126 -16.04 -13.83 -6.21
C LYS A 126 -17.36 -13.21 -5.76
N GLU A 127 -17.33 -12.03 -5.15
CA GLU A 127 -18.54 -11.28 -4.77
C GLU A 127 -19.41 -10.97 -5.99
N ALA A 128 -18.84 -10.40 -7.05
CA ALA A 128 -19.56 -10.06 -8.28
C ALA A 128 -20.21 -11.30 -8.93
N ALA A 129 -19.49 -12.43 -8.95
CA ALA A 129 -20.01 -13.69 -9.49
C ALA A 129 -21.13 -14.30 -8.64
N ALA A 130 -21.16 -14.04 -7.32
CA ALA A 130 -22.21 -14.51 -6.43
C ALA A 130 -23.49 -13.66 -6.55
N THR A 131 -23.37 -12.35 -6.77
CA THR A 131 -24.53 -11.45 -6.96
C THR A 131 -25.21 -11.63 -8.32
N ALA A 132 -24.50 -12.14 -9.32
CA ALA A 132 -25.04 -12.39 -10.66
C ALA A 132 -25.84 -13.72 -10.79
N ARG A 133 -25.96 -14.50 -9.70
CA ARG A 133 -26.69 -15.78 -9.64
C ARG A 133 -28.02 -15.61 -8.91
#